data_AF-A0A9X6Z4U0-F1
#
_entry.id   AF-A0A9X6Z4U0-F1
#
_cell.length_a   1.000
_cell.length_b   1.000
_cell.length_c   1.000
_cell.angle_alpha   90.00
_cell.angle_beta   90.00
_cell.angle_gamma   90.00
#
_symmetry.space_group_name_H-M   'P 1'
#
loop_
_entity.id
_entity.type
_entity.pdbx_description
1 polymer ?
#
loop_
_entity_poly.entity_id
_entity_poly.type
_entity_poly.pdbx_seq_one_letter_code
_entity_poly.pdbx_strand_id
1 'polypeptide(L)'
;MQSEFLKQATVFDTAKLYPGIPIYLIEPPGNIGEPQRVFNCLIKTVTPTELTIVRINYDDEVEEKTYPVAYFEGVGARKIEFAHKKEKGTQ
;
A
#
# COMPACT_ATOMS: atom_id res chain seq x y z
N MET A 1 12.34 13.04 27.79
CA MET A 1 12.82 12.33 26.59
C MET A 1 11.83 11.22 26.26
N GLN A 2 10.99 11.39 25.24
CA GLN A 2 10.14 10.31 24.74
C GLN A 2 10.99 9.38 23.87
N SER A 3 10.88 8.09 24.16
CA SER A 3 11.72 7.01 23.67
C SER A 3 11.64 6.80 22.15
N GLU A 4 12.80 6.70 21.48
CA GLU A 4 12.97 6.26 20.09
C GLU A 4 12.79 4.73 19.94
N PHE A 5 11.82 4.14 20.63
CA PHE A 5 11.58 2.70 20.59
C PHE A 5 10.85 2.35 19.28
N LEU A 6 11.64 2.05 18.25
CA LEU A 6 11.28 1.26 17.06
C LEU A 6 9.92 1.57 16.42
N LYS A 7 9.87 2.61 15.57
CA LYS A 7 9.06 2.51 14.34
C LYS A 7 9.92 1.87 13.26
N GLN A 8 10.20 0.59 13.41
CA GLN A 8 10.82 -0.19 12.34
C GLN A 8 9.74 -0.37 11.28
N ALA A 9 9.59 0.63 10.40
CA ALA A 9 8.78 0.50 9.19
C ALA A 9 9.21 -0.81 8.52
N THR A 10 8.25 -1.71 8.31
CA THR A 10 8.59 -3.01 7.71
C THR A 10 8.89 -2.72 6.24
N VAL A 11 10.17 -2.52 5.93
CA VAL A 11 10.63 -2.18 4.58
C VAL A 11 10.01 -3.15 3.60
N PHE A 12 9.36 -2.63 2.57
CA PHE A 12 8.75 -3.44 1.53
C PHE A 12 9.84 -4.21 0.77
N ASP A 13 9.86 -5.53 0.95
CA ASP A 13 10.86 -6.39 0.35
C ASP A 13 10.44 -6.80 -1.06
N THR A 14 10.94 -6.07 -2.05
CA THR A 14 10.67 -6.33 -3.47
C THR A 14 11.35 -7.60 -3.99
N ALA A 15 12.36 -8.15 -3.28
CA ALA A 15 13.10 -9.33 -3.74
C ALA A 15 12.24 -10.60 -3.79
N LYS A 16 11.13 -10.62 -3.05
CA LYS A 16 10.18 -11.74 -3.00
C LYS A 16 9.03 -11.59 -3.99
N LEU A 17 9.03 -10.52 -4.79
CA LEU A 17 7.96 -10.23 -5.74
C LEU A 17 8.39 -10.58 -7.15
N TYR A 18 7.49 -11.19 -7.92
CA TYR A 18 7.69 -11.45 -9.35
C TYR A 18 6.36 -11.30 -10.10
N PRO A 19 6.43 -11.04 -11.43
CA PRO A 19 5.23 -10.99 -12.27
C PRO A 19 4.36 -12.24 -12.15
N GLY A 20 3.05 -12.07 -12.09
CA GLY A 20 2.05 -13.13 -11.94
C GLY A 20 1.70 -13.48 -10.50
N ILE A 21 2.39 -12.95 -9.48
CA ILE A 21 2.00 -13.18 -8.08
C ILE A 21 0.65 -12.50 -7.79
N PRO A 22 -0.31 -13.22 -7.18
CA PRO A 22 -1.50 -12.61 -6.58
C PRO A 22 -1.15 -11.90 -5.28
N ILE A 23 -1.62 -10.66 -5.14
CA ILE A 23 -1.49 -9.83 -3.93
C ILE A 23 -2.84 -9.20 -3.60
N TYR A 24 -2.96 -8.74 -2.36
CA TYR A 24 -4.09 -7.91 -1.94
C TYR A 24 -3.64 -6.46 -1.87
N LEU A 25 -4.25 -5.56 -2.64
CA LEU A 25 -4.07 -4.13 -2.42
C LEU A 25 -5.10 -3.67 -1.39
N ILE A 26 -4.63 -3.26 -0.22
CA ILE A 26 -5.47 -2.67 0.83
C ILE A 26 -5.34 -1.16 0.71
N GLU A 27 -6.42 -0.49 0.34
CA GLU A 27 -6.52 0.96 0.35
C GLU A 27 -7.21 1.42 1.64
N PRO A 28 -6.74 2.52 2.23
CA PRO A 28 -7.28 3.02 3.45
C PRO A 28 -8.61 3.71 3.18
N PRO A 29 -9.42 3.88 4.22
CA PRO A 29 -10.67 4.60 4.07
C PRO A 29 -10.40 6.07 3.70
N GLY A 30 -11.20 6.60 2.77
CA GLY A 30 -11.12 8.02 2.41
C GLY A 30 -11.63 8.94 3.52
N ASN A 31 -12.57 8.44 4.33
CA ASN A 31 -13.19 9.16 5.45
C ASN A 31 -13.21 8.33 6.74
N ILE A 32 -13.28 9.01 7.88
CA ILE A 32 -13.45 8.37 9.19
C ILE A 32 -14.78 7.60 9.21
N GLY A 33 -14.72 6.29 9.49
CA GLY A 33 -15.89 5.42 9.57
C GLY A 33 -16.17 4.62 8.29
N GLU A 34 -15.45 4.87 7.19
CA GLU A 34 -15.52 4.00 6.01
C GLU A 34 -14.70 2.71 6.24
N PRO A 35 -15.14 1.57 5.67
CA PRO A 35 -14.33 0.35 5.68
C PRO A 35 -13.11 0.50 4.77
N GLN A 36 -12.03 -0.19 5.11
CA GLN A 36 -10.89 -0.35 4.21
C GLN A 36 -11.33 -1.06 2.93
N ARG A 37 -10.77 -0.64 1.79
CA ARG A 37 -11.04 -1.30 0.51
C ARG A 37 -9.94 -2.31 0.25
N VAL A 38 -10.32 -3.54 -0.07
CA VAL A 38 -9.39 -4.61 -0.41
C VAL A 38 -9.64 -5.02 -1.86
N PHE A 39 -8.59 -5.05 -2.66
CA PHE A 39 -8.64 -5.44 -4.06
C PHE A 39 -7.76 -6.66 -4.29
N ASN A 40 -8.23 -7.58 -5.13
CA ASN A 40 -7.40 -8.64 -5.68
C ASN A 40 -6.55 -8.06 -6.81
N CYS A 41 -5.24 -8.26 -6.76
CA CYS A 41 -4.34 -7.77 -7.80
C CYS A 41 -3.33 -8.82 -8.20
N LEU A 42 -2.79 -8.67 -9.40
CA LEU A 42 -1.64 -9.42 -9.90
C LEU A 42 -0.47 -8.47 -10.09
N ILE A 43 0.72 -8.88 -9.70
CA ILE A 43 1.94 -8.15 -10.02
C ILE A 43 2.21 -8.32 -11.52
N LYS A 44 2.38 -7.21 -12.24
CA LYS A 44 2.79 -7.24 -13.66
C LYS A 44 4.28 -6.99 -13.81
N THR A 45 4.81 -6.00 -13.09
CA THR A 45 6.21 -5.61 -13.14
C THR A 45 6.68 -5.17 -11.77
N VAL A 46 7.92 -5.55 -11.42
CA VAL A 46 8.61 -5.12 -10.19
C VAL A 46 9.94 -4.52 -10.59
N THR A 47 10.23 -3.33 -10.07
CA THR A 47 11.55 -2.74 -10.06
C THR A 47 11.91 -2.35 -8.62
N PRO A 48 13.17 -1.95 -8.34
CA PRO A 48 13.54 -1.46 -7.02
C PRO A 48 12.75 -0.22 -6.56
N THR A 49 12.20 0.56 -7.50
CA THR A 49 11.54 1.84 -7.21
C THR A 49 10.05 1.85 -7.51
N GLU A 50 9.56 0.95 -8.34
CA GLU A 50 8.18 0.93 -8.83
C GLU A 50 7.59 -0.48 -8.86
N LEU A 51 6.28 -0.55 -8.61
CA LEU A 51 5.47 -1.74 -8.70
C LEU A 51 4.29 -1.47 -9.64
N THR A 52 4.19 -2.22 -10.72
CA THR A 52 3.01 -2.21 -11.60
C THR A 52 2.12 -3.37 -11.24
N ILE A 53 0.87 -3.07 -10.92
CA ILE A 53 -0.15 -4.06 -10.56
C ILE A 53 -1.32 -3.99 -11.53
N VAL A 54 -1.94 -5.13 -11.74
CA VAL A 54 -3.20 -5.28 -12.45
C VAL A 54 -4.26 -5.61 -11.40
N ARG A 55 -5.18 -4.68 -11.20
CA ARG A 55 -6.25 -4.72 -10.19
C ARG A 55 -7.54 -5.19 -10.85
N ILE A 56 -8.25 -6.10 -10.19
CA ILE A 56 -9.61 -6.50 -10.58
C ILE A 56 -10.59 -5.76 -9.67
N ASN A 57 -11.47 -4.96 -10.27
CA ASN A 57 -12.49 -4.18 -9.60
C ASN A 57 -13.72 -5.03 -9.25
N TYR A 58 -14.60 -4.44 -8.44
CA TYR A 58 -15.87 -5.07 -8.06
C TYR A 58 -16.89 -5.15 -9.21
N ASP A 59 -16.70 -4.35 -10.26
CA ASP A 59 -17.48 -4.35 -11.51
C ASP A 59 -16.85 -5.23 -12.60
N ASP A 60 -15.90 -6.09 -12.22
CA ASP A 60 -15.10 -6.95 -13.11
C ASP A 60 -14.22 -6.19 -14.13
N GLU A 61 -14.13 -4.85 -14.02
CA GLU A 61 -13.17 -4.09 -14.80
C GLU A 61 -11.75 -4.30 -14.28
N VAL A 62 -10.78 -4.25 -15.20
CA VAL A 62 -9.37 -4.42 -14.89
C VAL A 62 -8.67 -3.08 -15.05
N GLU A 63 -8.02 -2.62 -13.98
CA GLU A 63 -7.21 -1.39 -13.98
C GLU A 63 -5.74 -1.74 -13.80
N GLU A 64 -4.89 -1.21 -14.68
CA GLU A 64 -3.44 -1.30 -14.54
C GLU A 64 -2.89 0.01 -13.97
N LYS A 65 -2.08 -0.10 -12.92
CA LYS A 65 -1.50 1.08 -12.29
C LYS A 65 -0.11 0.82 -11.74
N THR A 66 0.76 1.81 -11.89
CA THR A 66 2.13 1.81 -11.38
C THR A 66 2.21 2.69 -10.15
N TYR A 67 2.84 2.16 -9.10
CA TYR A 67 3.00 2.82 -7.81
C TYR A 67 4.47 2.85 -7.42
N PRO A 68 4.95 3.92 -6.75
CA PRO A 68 6.25 3.90 -6.12
C PRO A 68 6.31 2.80 -5.05
N VAL A 69 7.41 2.05 -4.99
CA VAL A 69 7.65 1.02 -3.97
C VAL A 69 7.52 1.58 -2.54
N ALA A 70 7.89 2.85 -2.34
CA ALA A 70 7.78 3.55 -1.07
C ALA A 70 6.33 3.68 -0.53
N TYR A 71 5.31 3.35 -1.31
CA TYR A 71 3.90 3.39 -0.89
C TYR A 71 3.43 2.08 -0.25
N PHE A 72 4.27 1.05 -0.27
CA PHE A 72 3.96 -0.26 0.29
C PHE A 72 4.78 -0.53 1.55
N GLU A 73 4.24 -1.37 2.43
CA GLU A 73 4.94 -1.92 3.60
C GLU A 73 4.73 -3.45 3.66
N GLY A 74 5.59 -4.17 4.39
CA GLY A 74 5.45 -5.61 4.62
C GLY A 74 5.94 -6.56 3.50
N VAL A 75 5.60 -7.84 3.62
CA VAL A 75 5.91 -8.92 2.64
C VAL A 75 4.60 -9.36 1.99
N GLY A 76 4.49 -9.14 0.67
CA GLY A 76 3.20 -9.13 -0.02
C GLY A 76 2.47 -7.83 0.32
N ALA A 77 1.87 -7.16 -0.66
CA ALA A 77 1.32 -5.82 -0.47
C ALA A 77 0.41 -5.74 0.78
N ARG A 78 0.91 -5.11 1.84
CA ARG A 78 0.18 -4.85 3.06
C ARG A 78 0.37 -3.37 3.39
N LYS A 79 -0.64 -2.57 3.09
CA LYS A 79 -0.59 -1.14 3.37
C LYS A 79 -0.60 -0.89 4.88
N ILE A 80 0.31 -0.03 5.34
CA ILE A 80 0.22 0.67 6.62
C ILE A 80 0.10 2.16 6.27
N GLU A 81 -0.80 2.86 6.95
CA GLU A 81 -0.93 4.31 6.79
C GLU A 81 -0.04 5.07 7.77
N PHE A 82 0.59 6.14 7.28
CA PHE A 82 0.82 7.32 8.09
C PHE A 82 -0.27 8.34 7.80
N ALA A 83 -1.21 8.50 8.73
CA ALA A 83 -2.01 9.71 8.80
C ALA A 83 -1.05 10.88 9.06
N HIS A 84 -0.77 11.70 8.05
CA HIS A 84 -0.22 13.03 8.29
C HIS A 84 -1.29 13.88 8.97
N LYS A 85 -1.38 13.80 10.31
CA LYS A 85 -1.94 14.91 11.09
C LYS A 85 -0.86 15.98 11.18
N LYS A 86 -0.87 16.93 10.24
CA LYS A 86 -0.25 18.25 10.45
C LYS A 86 -1.30 19.34 10.30
N GLU A 87 -1.83 19.68 11.48
CA GLU A 87 -2.21 20.99 12.04
C GLU A 87 -2.83 22.08 11.16
N LYS A 88 -3.99 22.60 11.62
CA LYS A 88 -4.14 23.98 12.14
C LYS A 88 -5.56 24.24 12.68
N GLY A 89 -5.65 24.95 13.80
CA GLY A 89 -6.91 25.52 14.34
C GLY A 89 -7.07 25.29 15.84
N THR A 90 -6.29 25.94 16.70
CA THR A 90 -6.66 27.18 17.42
C THR A 90 -7.82 26.97 18.42
N GLN A 91 -7.48 26.70 19.69
CA GLN A 91 -7.79 27.51 20.88
C GLN A 91 -7.28 26.81 22.14
#